data_AF-A0A3M1SA88-F1
#
_entry.id   AF-A0A3M1SA88-F1
#
_cell.length_a   1.000
_cell.length_b   1.000
_cell.length_c   1.000
_cell.angle_alpha   90.00
_cell.angle_beta   90.00
_cell.angle_gamma   90.00
#
_symmetry.space_group_name_H-M   'P 1'
#
loop_
_entity.id
_entity.type
_entity.pdbx_description
1 polymer ?
#
loop_
_entity_poly.entity_id
_entity_poly.type
_entity_poly.pdbx_seq_one_letter_code
_entity_poly.pdbx_strand_id
1 'polypeptide(L)'
;MRGHFFNTYPERDEYRYNPWSRSYVNPNGDHYAQKHPDEDFAETFAVWLTPRSNWQRTYRRYPTALKKLRFTARVVEELGDCPPLVEVDKRWMIEPYTEVKMTVAEFMKATPKHYYPKATGYVDPDLKVMFRSPPQRRACRGLLRRFMRAETFIKTQKQRLISRIAYWVGVDSVVVFDLLDKLITRAKSLNLWLEKAQEEKKLIELTTYVAALCTRYKNTGQYLV
;
A
#
# COMPACT_ATOMS: atom_id res chain seq x y z
N MET A 1 18.26 5.42 28.43
CA MET A 1 18.84 4.93 27.16
C MET A 1 20.34 4.78 27.29
N ARG A 2 21.01 4.01 26.41
CA ARG A 2 22.45 4.19 26.14
C ARG A 2 22.56 5.06 24.89
N GLY A 3 23.39 6.10 24.94
CA GLY A 3 23.62 7.05 23.84
C GLY A 3 23.45 8.50 24.30
N HIS A 4 24.20 9.42 23.68
CA HIS A 4 24.07 10.86 23.91
C HIS A 4 22.93 11.40 23.03
N PHE A 5 21.90 11.96 23.66
CA PHE A 5 20.77 12.62 22.99
C PHE A 5 21.23 13.76 22.05
N PHE A 6 22.40 14.33 22.31
CA PHE A 6 22.99 15.41 21.51
C PHE A 6 23.92 14.92 20.39
N ASN A 7 23.99 13.60 20.16
CA ASN A 7 24.74 13.10 19.02
C ASN A 7 24.01 13.47 17.73
N THR A 8 24.76 13.96 16.75
CA THR A 8 24.23 14.17 15.41
C THR A 8 23.80 12.82 14.84
N TYR A 9 22.63 12.80 14.20
CA TYR A 9 22.20 11.67 13.40
C TYR A 9 23.30 11.30 12.38
N PRO A 10 23.53 10.01 12.12
CA PRO A 10 24.45 9.63 11.07
C PRO A 10 24.00 10.25 9.74
N GLU A 11 24.94 10.82 8.99
CA GLU A 11 24.67 11.52 7.72
C GLU A 11 24.00 10.62 6.68
N ARG A 12 24.16 9.31 6.84
CA ARG A 12 23.55 8.27 5.99
C ARG A 12 22.58 7.45 6.81
N ASP A 13 21.52 6.97 6.17
CA ASP A 13 20.53 6.07 6.76
C ASP A 13 21.04 4.61 6.90
N GLU A 14 22.33 4.47 7.18
CA GLU A 14 23.03 3.20 7.34
C GLU A 14 23.37 3.02 8.82
N TYR A 15 22.79 2.01 9.46
CA TYR A 15 23.12 1.64 10.83
C TYR A 15 23.24 0.12 10.95
N ARG A 16 24.20 -0.34 11.76
CA ARG A 16 24.36 -1.76 12.08
C ARG A 16 23.51 -2.09 13.30
N TYR A 17 22.46 -2.89 13.11
CA TYR A 17 21.63 -3.37 14.21
C TYR A 17 22.04 -4.77 14.68
N ASN A 18 21.75 -5.07 15.94
CA ASN A 18 21.85 -6.40 16.51
C ASN A 18 20.43 -7.02 16.56
N PRO A 19 20.11 -8.01 15.71
CA PRO A 19 18.77 -8.58 15.66
C PRO A 19 18.38 -9.36 16.92
N TRP A 20 19.36 -9.82 17.70
CA TRP A 20 19.14 -10.56 18.95
C TRP A 20 19.05 -9.66 20.18
N SER A 21 19.21 -8.35 20.02
CA SER A 21 19.12 -7.41 21.12
C SER A 21 17.71 -7.39 21.70
N ARG A 22 17.61 -7.62 23.02
CA ARG A 22 16.36 -7.50 23.78
C ARG A 22 16.20 -6.15 24.47
N SER A 23 17.05 -5.19 24.08
CA SER A 23 17.10 -3.87 24.71
C SER A 23 16.14 -2.87 24.11
N TYR A 24 15.55 -3.16 22.96
CA TYR A 24 14.76 -2.22 22.17
C TYR A 24 13.37 -2.80 21.90
N VAL A 25 12.39 -1.92 21.77
CA VAL A 25 11.11 -2.28 21.16
C VAL A 25 11.30 -2.43 19.65
N ASN A 26 10.51 -3.29 19.01
CA ASN A 26 10.61 -3.55 17.57
C ASN A 26 9.27 -4.04 17.02
N PRO A 27 8.23 -3.18 16.97
CA PRO A 27 6.89 -3.59 16.54
C PRO A 27 6.85 -4.05 15.07
N ASN A 28 7.71 -3.48 14.21
CA ASN A 28 7.70 -3.72 12.76
C ASN A 28 8.76 -4.70 12.27
N GLY A 29 9.72 -5.09 13.12
CA GLY A 29 10.81 -6.00 12.74
C GLY A 29 11.97 -5.33 12.00
N ASP A 30 11.97 -4.01 11.86
CA ASP A 30 12.97 -3.23 11.10
C ASP A 30 14.19 -2.80 11.92
N HIS A 31 14.16 -2.98 13.24
CA HIS A 31 15.21 -2.60 14.19
C HIS A 31 15.46 -1.08 14.31
N TYR A 32 14.49 -0.26 13.91
CA TYR A 32 14.63 1.19 13.83
C TYR A 32 15.04 1.85 15.16
N ALA A 33 14.54 1.34 16.29
CA ALA A 33 14.91 1.77 17.64
C ALA A 33 16.42 1.65 17.97
N GLN A 34 17.21 0.91 17.17
CA GLN A 34 18.67 0.81 17.37
C GLN A 34 19.47 1.90 16.64
N LYS A 35 18.81 2.70 15.80
CA LYS A 35 19.46 3.72 14.96
C LYS A 35 19.97 4.91 15.78
N HIS A 36 19.13 5.47 16.63
CA HIS A 36 19.44 6.64 17.44
C HIS A 36 18.67 6.57 18.78
N PRO A 37 19.17 7.17 19.89
CA PRO A 37 18.44 7.24 21.16
C PRO A 37 17.06 7.89 21.04
N ASP A 38 16.90 8.85 20.12
CA ASP A 38 15.61 9.48 19.84
C ASP A 38 14.64 8.48 19.20
N GLU A 39 15.11 7.65 18.26
CA GLU A 39 14.28 6.59 17.66
C GLU A 39 13.91 5.51 18.67
N ASP A 40 14.82 5.17 19.59
CA ASP A 40 14.53 4.26 20.70
C ASP A 40 13.41 4.80 21.59
N PHE A 41 13.42 6.11 21.90
CA PHE A 41 12.34 6.75 22.64
C PHE A 41 11.05 6.79 21.81
N ALA A 42 11.11 7.22 20.55
CA ALA A 42 9.97 7.36 19.66
C ALA A 42 9.22 6.03 19.49
N GLU A 43 9.94 4.94 19.22
CA GLU A 43 9.37 3.60 19.13
C GLU A 43 8.78 3.14 20.48
N THR A 44 9.49 3.40 21.59
CA THR A 44 8.99 3.05 22.94
C THR A 44 7.67 3.78 23.22
N PHE A 45 7.61 5.08 22.91
CA PHE A 45 6.44 5.92 23.08
C PHE A 45 5.29 5.47 22.17
N ALA A 46 5.56 5.17 20.90
CA ALA A 46 4.56 4.67 19.95
C ALA A 46 3.94 3.35 20.41
N VAL A 47 4.75 2.39 20.88
CA VAL A 47 4.27 1.10 21.41
C VAL A 47 3.40 1.29 22.65
N TRP A 48 3.79 2.20 23.55
CA TRP A 48 3.01 2.54 24.75
C TRP A 48 1.68 3.23 24.39
N LEU A 49 1.70 4.21 23.48
CA LEU A 49 0.54 4.99 23.04
C LEU A 49 -0.48 4.14 22.27
N THR A 50 -0.03 3.10 21.58
CA THR A 50 -0.89 2.24 20.75
C THR A 50 -1.93 1.50 21.61
N PRO A 51 -3.23 1.75 21.40
CA PRO A 51 -4.28 1.07 22.16
C PRO A 51 -4.25 -0.45 21.98
N ARG A 52 -4.51 -1.20 23.06
CA ARG A 52 -4.56 -2.67 23.06
C ARG A 52 -3.26 -3.37 22.60
N SER A 53 -2.11 -2.68 22.62
CA SER A 53 -0.82 -3.27 22.22
C SER A 53 -0.33 -4.40 23.14
N ASN A 54 -0.93 -4.54 24.34
CA ASN A 54 -0.57 -5.56 25.33
C ASN A 54 0.95 -5.61 25.61
N TRP A 55 1.61 -4.46 25.52
CA TRP A 55 3.06 -4.34 25.50
C TRP A 55 3.74 -4.99 26.72
N GLN A 56 3.09 -5.00 27.89
CA GLN A 56 3.60 -5.69 29.09
C GLN A 56 3.78 -7.19 28.86
N ARG A 57 2.82 -7.83 28.19
CA ARG A 57 2.86 -9.25 27.85
C ARG A 57 3.80 -9.51 26.70
N THR A 58 3.75 -8.68 25.66
CA THR A 58 4.57 -8.80 24.44
C THR A 58 6.06 -8.72 24.77
N TYR A 59 6.46 -7.74 25.59
CA TYR A 59 7.86 -7.48 25.93
C TYR A 59 8.29 -8.11 27.26
N ARG A 60 7.52 -9.04 27.85
CA ARG A 60 7.83 -9.66 29.16
C ARG A 60 9.21 -10.35 29.23
N ARG A 61 9.71 -10.86 28.09
CA ARG A 61 11.03 -11.52 27.97
C ARG A 61 12.16 -10.56 27.56
N TYR A 62 11.86 -9.26 27.46
CA TYR A 62 12.74 -8.19 26.99
C TYR A 62 12.90 -7.17 28.12
N PRO A 63 13.66 -7.50 29.18
CA PRO A 63 13.63 -6.76 30.44
C PRO A 63 14.00 -5.28 30.29
N THR A 64 14.96 -4.97 29.43
CA THR A 64 15.40 -3.59 29.18
C THR A 64 14.37 -2.80 28.37
N ALA A 65 13.79 -3.37 27.31
CA ALA A 65 12.71 -2.72 26.57
C ALA A 65 11.47 -2.50 27.46
N LEU A 66 11.11 -3.50 28.27
CA LEU A 66 10.01 -3.41 29.23
C LEU A 66 10.25 -2.33 30.29
N LYS A 67 11.50 -2.16 30.74
CA LYS A 67 11.87 -1.07 31.67
C LYS A 67 11.63 0.30 31.04
N LYS A 68 11.95 0.49 29.75
CA LYS A 68 11.67 1.74 29.01
C LYS A 68 10.18 1.98 28.89
N LEU A 69 9.39 0.98 28.51
CA LEU A 69 7.93 1.08 28.42
C LEU A 69 7.28 1.45 29.76
N ARG A 70 7.72 0.83 30.86
CA ARG A 70 7.25 1.19 32.21
C ARG A 70 7.66 2.60 32.61
N PHE A 71 8.87 3.01 32.24
CA PHE A 71 9.34 4.37 32.47
C PHE A 71 8.46 5.38 31.73
N THR A 72 8.22 5.19 30.44
CA THR A 72 7.33 6.06 29.65
C THR A 72 5.92 6.11 30.23
N ALA A 73 5.36 4.96 30.62
CA ALA A 73 4.04 4.91 31.24
C ALA A 73 3.96 5.75 32.52
N ARG A 74 4.94 5.60 33.41
CA ARG A 74 5.01 6.38 34.66
C ARG A 74 5.17 7.88 34.39
N VAL A 75 6.05 8.27 33.46
CA VAL A 75 6.28 9.68 33.15
C VAL A 75 5.02 10.35 32.64
N VAL A 76 4.27 9.67 31.77
CA VAL A 76 3.02 10.24 31.23
C VAL A 76 1.91 10.25 32.29
N GLU A 77 1.88 9.27 33.19
CA GLU A 77 0.96 9.29 34.34
C GLU A 77 1.29 10.43 35.32
N GLU A 78 2.56 10.69 35.60
CA GLU A 78 3.01 11.75 36.53
C GLU A 78 2.85 13.16 35.94
N LEU A 79 3.12 13.35 34.65
CA LEU A 79 3.21 14.67 34.01
C LEU A 79 2.08 14.98 33.02
N GLY A 80 1.23 14.01 32.68
CA GLY A 80 0.24 14.15 31.61
C GLY A 80 -0.81 15.23 31.87
N ASP A 81 -1.20 15.41 33.12
CA ASP A 81 -2.17 16.43 33.55
C ASP A 81 -1.50 17.75 33.98
N CYS A 82 -0.17 17.81 34.01
CA CYS A 82 0.55 19.03 34.35
C CYS A 82 0.58 19.99 33.16
N PRO A 83 0.29 21.29 33.37
CA PRO A 83 0.51 22.28 32.33
C PRO A 83 2.00 22.33 31.95
N PRO A 84 2.35 22.63 30.70
CA PRO A 84 3.73 22.77 30.28
C PRO A 84 4.39 23.91 31.07
N LEU A 85 5.62 23.67 31.57
CA LEU A 85 6.38 24.66 32.33
C LEU A 85 6.82 25.86 31.50
N VAL A 86 6.87 25.69 30.18
CA VAL A 86 7.30 26.72 29.22
C VAL A 86 6.18 26.89 28.20
N GLU A 87 5.69 28.11 28.07
CA GLU A 87 4.74 28.46 27.03
C GLU A 87 5.41 28.40 25.65
N VAL A 88 4.64 28.00 24.63
CA VAL A 88 5.12 27.98 23.26
C VAL A 88 5.35 29.41 22.78
N ASP A 89 6.62 29.83 22.73
CA ASP A 89 6.98 31.10 22.10
C ASP A 89 6.91 30.97 20.58
N LYS A 90 5.86 31.56 20.00
CA LYS A 90 5.59 31.56 18.56
C LYS A 90 6.73 32.15 17.73
N ARG A 91 7.64 32.93 18.32
CA ARG A 91 8.81 33.48 17.63
C ARG A 91 9.83 32.41 17.23
N TRP A 92 9.84 31.26 17.90
CA TRP A 92 10.68 30.11 17.55
C TRP A 92 10.04 29.19 16.50
N MET A 93 8.81 29.49 16.07
CA MET A 93 8.15 28.74 15.00
C MET A 93 8.75 29.15 13.66
N ILE A 94 9.67 28.35 13.14
CA ILE A 94 10.37 28.61 11.87
C ILE A 94 9.41 28.47 10.68
N GLU A 95 8.61 27.40 10.66
CA GLU A 95 7.66 27.12 9.58
C GLU A 95 6.44 26.39 10.18
N PRO A 96 5.22 26.93 10.04
CA PRO A 96 4.02 26.25 10.51
C PRO A 96 3.65 25.11 9.56
N TYR A 97 3.21 23.98 10.12
CA TYR A 97 2.81 22.81 9.33
C TYR A 97 1.69 23.11 8.32
N THR A 98 0.86 24.12 8.58
CA THR A 98 -0.23 24.57 7.68
C THR A 98 0.30 25.21 6.40
N GLU A 99 1.54 25.68 6.39
CA GLU A 99 2.18 26.28 5.20
C GLU A 99 2.92 25.24 4.35
N VAL A 100 3.13 24.03 4.88
CA VAL A 100 3.77 22.92 4.16
C VAL A 100 2.80 22.39 3.09
N LYS A 101 2.94 22.91 1.86
CA LYS A 101 2.15 22.50 0.69
C LYS A 101 2.75 21.31 -0.06
N MET A 102 4.02 21.00 0.20
CA MET A 102 4.70 19.92 -0.52
C MET A 102 4.13 18.56 -0.13
N THR A 103 3.93 17.70 -1.11
CA THR A 103 3.58 16.31 -0.85
C THR A 103 4.81 15.53 -0.40
N VAL A 104 4.61 14.43 0.33
CA VAL A 104 5.70 13.49 0.68
C VAL A 104 6.45 13.01 -0.57
N ALA A 105 5.74 12.84 -1.69
CA ALA A 105 6.36 12.44 -2.95
C ALA A 105 7.32 13.50 -3.50
N GLU A 106 6.95 14.78 -3.42
CA GLU A 106 7.81 15.90 -3.83
C GLU A 106 9.04 16.02 -2.92
N PHE A 107 8.83 15.94 -1.60
CA PHE A 107 9.91 15.98 -0.61
C PHE A 107 10.93 14.85 -0.84
N MET A 108 10.44 13.62 -1.01
CA MET A 108 11.28 12.43 -1.23
C MET A 108 11.85 12.36 -2.66
N LYS A 109 11.54 13.32 -3.53
CA LYS A 109 11.85 13.30 -4.97
C LYS A 109 11.44 11.96 -5.61
N ALA A 110 10.32 11.42 -5.16
CA ALA A 110 9.85 10.10 -5.52
C ALA A 110 9.44 10.09 -6.99
N THR A 111 10.14 9.30 -7.81
CA THR A 111 9.79 9.15 -9.22
C THR A 111 8.76 8.03 -9.38
N PRO A 112 7.60 8.25 -10.04
CA PRO A 112 6.59 7.21 -10.29
C PRO A 112 7.15 5.98 -11.01
N LYS A 113 8.23 6.17 -11.78
CA LYS A 113 8.97 5.12 -12.47
C LYS A 113 9.39 3.95 -11.57
N HIS A 114 9.75 4.23 -10.32
CA HIS A 114 10.17 3.17 -9.39
C HIS A 114 8.99 2.31 -8.90
N TYR A 115 7.76 2.84 -9.01
CA TYR A 115 6.54 2.19 -8.55
C TYR A 115 5.78 1.49 -9.69
N TYR A 116 5.97 1.88 -10.96
CA TYR A 116 5.29 1.25 -12.11
C TYR A 116 5.46 -0.27 -12.20
N PRO A 117 6.64 -0.87 -11.96
CA PRO A 117 6.79 -2.33 -12.01
C PRO A 117 5.94 -3.06 -10.94
N LYS A 118 5.67 -2.40 -9.80
CA LYS A 118 4.84 -2.92 -8.71
C LYS A 118 3.37 -2.47 -8.84
N ALA A 119 3.08 -1.54 -9.74
CA ALA A 119 1.75 -0.98 -9.92
C ALA A 119 0.85 -2.03 -10.58
N THR A 120 0.03 -2.69 -9.77
CA THR A 120 -0.91 -3.68 -10.29
C THR A 120 -2.10 -3.06 -11.04
N GLY A 121 -2.33 -1.76 -10.88
CA GLY A 121 -3.50 -1.04 -11.37
C GLY A 121 -3.37 -0.40 -12.74
N TYR A 122 -2.35 -0.72 -13.53
CA TYR A 122 -2.15 -0.05 -14.81
C TYR A 122 -3.28 -0.28 -15.83
N VAL A 123 -4.00 -1.40 -15.69
CA VAL A 123 -5.21 -1.73 -16.47
C VAL A 123 -6.49 -1.12 -15.87
N ASP A 124 -6.43 -0.57 -14.65
CA ASP A 124 -7.62 -0.10 -13.93
C ASP A 124 -8.35 1.04 -14.64
N PRO A 125 -7.68 2.04 -15.23
CA PRO A 125 -8.36 3.10 -15.96
C PRO A 125 -9.19 2.53 -17.11
N ASP A 126 -8.60 1.66 -17.93
CA ASP A 126 -9.27 1.03 -19.06
C ASP A 126 -10.41 0.11 -18.63
N LEU A 127 -10.21 -0.66 -17.56
CA LEU A 127 -11.27 -1.49 -16.96
C LEU A 127 -12.44 -0.66 -16.46
N LYS A 128 -12.20 0.54 -15.89
CA LYS A 128 -13.26 1.47 -15.44
C LYS A 128 -13.97 2.17 -16.58
N VAL A 129 -13.34 2.28 -17.76
CA VAL A 129 -14.00 2.77 -18.98
C VAL A 129 -14.84 1.65 -19.62
N MET A 130 -14.30 0.43 -19.67
CA MET A 130 -14.94 -0.73 -20.28
C MET A 130 -16.10 -1.26 -19.44
N PHE A 131 -15.97 -1.29 -18.12
CA PHE A 131 -16.99 -1.78 -17.19
C PHE A 131 -17.46 -0.67 -16.28
N ARG A 132 -18.52 -0.91 -15.51
CA ARG A 132 -19.09 0.09 -14.59
C ARG A 132 -19.05 -0.36 -13.15
N SER A 133 -19.17 0.63 -12.27
CA SER A 133 -19.43 0.43 -10.84
C SER A 133 -20.78 -0.28 -10.61
N PRO A 134 -20.97 -0.95 -9.46
CA PRO A 134 -22.21 -1.65 -9.15
C PRO A 134 -23.42 -0.70 -9.20
N PRO A 135 -24.59 -1.14 -9.69
CA PRO A 135 -25.78 -0.31 -9.69
C PRO A 135 -26.20 0.03 -8.24
N GLN A 136 -26.46 1.31 -7.93
CA GLN A 136 -26.98 1.69 -6.62
C GLN A 136 -28.40 1.13 -6.42
N ARG A 137 -28.57 0.38 -5.32
CA ARG A 137 -29.84 0.02 -4.65
C ARG A 137 -31.02 -0.28 -5.60
N ARG A 138 -31.07 -1.49 -6.17
CA ARG A 138 -32.34 -2.18 -6.47
C ARG A 138 -32.23 -3.64 -6.03
N ALA A 139 -33.29 -4.15 -5.41
CA ALA A 139 -33.37 -5.44 -4.71
C ALA A 139 -32.46 -6.56 -5.28
N CYS A 140 -31.66 -7.16 -4.40
CA CYS A 140 -30.56 -8.10 -4.72
C CYS A 140 -30.94 -9.27 -5.65
N ARG A 141 -32.22 -9.67 -5.72
CA ARG A 141 -32.68 -10.79 -6.58
C ARG A 141 -32.83 -10.42 -8.05
N GLY A 142 -33.15 -9.17 -8.39
CA GLY A 142 -33.30 -8.72 -9.78
C GLY A 142 -31.97 -8.33 -10.43
N LEU A 143 -30.98 -7.94 -9.62
CA LEU A 143 -29.68 -7.44 -10.07
C LEU A 143 -28.90 -8.51 -10.84
N LEU A 144 -28.78 -9.72 -10.28
CA LEU A 144 -28.04 -10.83 -10.91
C LEU A 144 -28.74 -11.41 -12.16
N ARG A 145 -30.01 -11.10 -12.37
CA ARG A 145 -30.72 -11.47 -13.60
C ARG A 145 -30.25 -10.63 -14.78
N ARG A 146 -30.15 -9.30 -14.59
CA ARG A 146 -29.80 -8.34 -15.65
C ARG A 146 -28.31 -8.02 -15.73
N PHE A 147 -27.58 -8.14 -14.62
CA PHE A 147 -26.18 -7.77 -14.51
C PHE A 147 -25.33 -8.99 -14.17
N MET A 148 -24.06 -8.95 -14.53
CA MET A 148 -23.05 -9.92 -14.12
C MET A 148 -21.78 -9.18 -13.69
N ARG A 149 -20.94 -9.85 -12.89
CA ARG A 149 -19.65 -9.29 -12.50
C ARG A 149 -18.67 -9.36 -13.67
N ALA A 150 -17.86 -8.32 -13.84
CA ALA A 150 -16.85 -8.28 -14.89
C ALA A 150 -15.83 -9.43 -14.73
N GLU A 151 -15.43 -9.76 -13.50
CA GLU A 151 -14.52 -10.89 -13.24
C GLU A 151 -15.09 -12.22 -13.77
N THR A 152 -16.40 -12.44 -13.64
CA THR A 152 -17.05 -13.68 -14.08
C THR A 152 -17.12 -13.74 -15.59
N PHE A 153 -17.45 -12.62 -16.24
CA PHE A 153 -17.48 -12.49 -17.69
C PHE A 153 -16.10 -12.77 -18.31
N ILE A 154 -15.05 -12.11 -17.81
CA ILE A 154 -13.70 -12.29 -18.35
C ILE A 154 -13.23 -13.74 -18.13
N LYS A 155 -13.51 -14.35 -16.98
CA LYS A 155 -13.20 -15.77 -16.71
C LYS A 155 -13.86 -16.71 -17.71
N THR A 156 -15.15 -16.50 -18.02
CA THR A 156 -15.88 -17.34 -18.97
C THR A 156 -15.28 -17.26 -20.37
N GLN A 157 -14.83 -16.08 -20.79
CA GLN A 157 -14.28 -15.87 -22.13
C GLN A 157 -12.77 -16.18 -22.22
N LYS A 158 -12.07 -16.29 -21.08
CA LYS A 158 -10.60 -16.43 -20.99
C LYS A 158 -10.03 -17.49 -21.95
N GLN A 159 -10.52 -18.73 -21.89
CA GLN A 159 -9.97 -19.83 -22.70
C GLN A 159 -10.16 -19.62 -24.20
N ARG A 160 -11.29 -19.00 -24.60
CA ARG A 160 -11.57 -18.66 -26.00
C ARG A 160 -10.67 -17.54 -26.51
N LEU A 161 -10.35 -16.57 -25.64
CA LEU A 161 -9.52 -15.43 -26.00
C LEU A 161 -8.04 -15.79 -26.07
N ILE A 162 -7.52 -16.64 -25.17
CA ILE A 162 -6.10 -17.02 -25.16
C ILE A 162 -5.68 -17.61 -26.50
N SER A 163 -6.38 -18.66 -26.95
CA SER A 163 -6.03 -19.37 -28.19
C SER A 163 -6.14 -18.48 -29.42
N ARG A 164 -7.22 -17.68 -29.52
CA ARG A 164 -7.43 -16.78 -30.65
C ARG A 164 -6.42 -15.64 -30.70
N ILE A 165 -6.20 -14.95 -29.59
CA ILE A 165 -5.32 -13.78 -29.55
C ILE A 165 -3.86 -14.20 -29.73
N ALA A 166 -3.43 -15.29 -29.09
CA ALA A 166 -2.08 -15.83 -29.27
C ALA A 166 -1.79 -16.13 -30.75
N TYR A 167 -2.75 -16.73 -31.45
CA TYR A 167 -2.64 -17.03 -32.88
C TYR A 167 -2.57 -15.77 -33.75
N TRP A 168 -3.53 -14.85 -33.62
CA TRP A 168 -3.63 -13.68 -34.50
C TRP A 168 -2.56 -12.61 -34.24
N VAL A 169 -2.17 -12.41 -32.99
CA VAL A 169 -1.13 -11.43 -32.62
C VAL A 169 0.28 -12.05 -32.76
N GLY A 170 0.38 -13.37 -32.66
CA GLY A 170 1.65 -14.11 -32.67
C GLY A 170 2.48 -13.84 -31.42
N VAL A 171 1.86 -14.02 -30.25
CA VAL A 171 2.50 -13.97 -28.92
C VAL A 171 2.28 -15.29 -28.19
N ASP A 172 3.13 -15.60 -27.21
CA ASP A 172 2.95 -16.80 -26.39
C ASP A 172 1.59 -16.77 -25.65
N SER A 173 0.91 -17.91 -25.62
CA SER A 173 -0.34 -18.10 -24.89
C SER A 173 -0.22 -17.73 -23.40
N VAL A 174 0.94 -17.90 -22.79
CA VAL A 174 1.23 -17.55 -21.39
C VAL A 174 1.14 -16.03 -21.18
N VAL A 175 1.64 -15.24 -22.13
CA VAL A 175 1.58 -13.77 -22.10
C VAL A 175 0.12 -13.31 -22.07
N VAL A 176 -0.72 -13.87 -22.95
CA VAL A 176 -2.15 -13.57 -23.00
C VAL A 176 -2.86 -14.04 -21.72
N PHE A 177 -2.50 -15.24 -21.23
CA PHE A 177 -3.05 -15.80 -20.00
C PHE A 177 -2.80 -14.88 -18.80
N ASP A 178 -1.55 -14.42 -18.62
CA ASP A 178 -1.14 -13.57 -17.50
C ASP A 178 -1.86 -12.22 -17.53
N LEU A 179 -1.99 -11.63 -18.72
CA LEU A 179 -2.75 -10.40 -18.90
C LEU A 179 -4.22 -10.60 -18.53
N LEU A 180 -4.87 -11.66 -19.01
CA LEU A 180 -6.27 -11.95 -18.67
C LEU A 180 -6.45 -12.22 -17.17
N ASP A 181 -5.53 -12.93 -16.52
CA ASP A 181 -5.57 -13.15 -15.06
C ASP A 181 -5.40 -11.85 -14.28
N LYS A 182 -4.57 -10.93 -14.79
CA LYS A 182 -4.46 -9.59 -14.25
C LYS A 182 -5.79 -8.85 -14.34
N LEU A 183 -6.42 -8.83 -15.53
CA LEU A 183 -7.70 -8.17 -15.74
C LEU A 183 -8.80 -8.74 -14.84
N ILE A 184 -8.84 -10.05 -14.67
CA ILE A 184 -9.77 -10.73 -13.74
C ILE A 184 -9.55 -10.26 -12.30
N THR A 185 -8.29 -10.29 -11.84
CA THR A 185 -7.92 -9.92 -10.47
C THR A 185 -8.26 -8.46 -10.18
N ARG A 186 -7.94 -7.57 -11.13
CA ARG A 186 -8.24 -6.13 -11.01
C ARG A 186 -9.74 -5.85 -11.10
N ALA A 187 -10.46 -6.44 -12.03
CA ALA A 187 -11.91 -6.30 -12.14
C ALA A 187 -12.64 -6.73 -10.87
N LYS A 188 -12.16 -7.79 -10.21
CA LYS A 188 -12.65 -8.20 -8.88
C LYS A 188 -12.37 -7.13 -7.82
N SER A 189 -11.12 -6.66 -7.73
CA SER A 189 -10.72 -5.67 -6.72
C SER A 189 -11.44 -4.33 -6.86
N LEU A 190 -11.75 -3.93 -8.09
CA LEU A 190 -12.51 -2.72 -8.42
C LEU A 190 -14.03 -2.91 -8.32
N ASN A 191 -14.50 -4.14 -8.05
CA ASN A 191 -15.91 -4.52 -7.99
C ASN A 191 -16.69 -4.05 -9.24
N LEU A 192 -16.20 -4.41 -10.43
CA LEU A 192 -16.77 -3.98 -11.71
C LEU A 192 -17.87 -4.93 -12.22
N TRP A 193 -18.84 -4.36 -12.95
CA TRP A 193 -20.05 -5.02 -13.43
C TRP A 193 -20.36 -4.65 -14.89
N LEU A 194 -21.14 -5.49 -15.56
CA LEU A 194 -21.74 -5.23 -16.86
C LEU A 194 -23.20 -5.69 -16.91
N GLU A 195 -23.95 -5.14 -17.86
CA GLU A 195 -25.28 -5.63 -18.23
C GLU A 195 -25.13 -6.84 -19.15
N LYS A 196 -25.86 -7.93 -18.89
CA LYS A 196 -25.82 -9.14 -19.73
C LYS A 196 -26.25 -8.87 -21.17
N ALA A 197 -27.17 -7.92 -21.37
CA ALA A 197 -27.59 -7.47 -22.71
C ALA A 197 -26.45 -6.83 -23.53
N GLN A 198 -25.35 -6.41 -22.88
CA GLN A 198 -24.19 -5.83 -23.55
C GLN A 198 -23.02 -6.81 -23.67
N GLU A 199 -23.23 -8.10 -23.40
CA GLU A 199 -22.16 -9.11 -23.36
C GLU A 199 -21.34 -9.14 -24.66
N GLU A 200 -21.99 -9.16 -25.82
CA GLU A 200 -21.30 -9.19 -27.12
C GLU A 200 -20.48 -7.92 -27.37
N LYS A 201 -21.05 -6.74 -27.08
CA LYS A 201 -20.34 -5.47 -27.20
C LYS A 201 -19.09 -5.45 -26.31
N LYS A 202 -19.23 -5.90 -25.06
CA LYS A 202 -18.11 -5.96 -24.10
C LYS A 202 -17.09 -7.04 -24.47
N LEU A 203 -17.49 -8.11 -25.14
CA LEU A 203 -16.56 -9.10 -25.68
C LEU A 203 -15.69 -8.49 -26.78
N ILE A 204 -16.27 -7.69 -27.68
CA ILE A 204 -15.52 -6.99 -28.72
C ILE A 204 -14.53 -6.00 -28.09
N GLU A 205 -15.00 -5.12 -27.18
CA GLU A 205 -14.14 -4.16 -26.47
C GLU A 205 -12.98 -4.86 -25.74
N LEU A 206 -13.26 -5.94 -25.00
CA LEU A 206 -12.24 -6.71 -24.30
C LEU A 206 -11.24 -7.36 -25.27
N THR A 207 -11.71 -7.95 -26.36
CA THR A 207 -10.84 -8.62 -27.33
C THR A 207 -9.91 -7.62 -28.01
N THR A 208 -10.44 -6.48 -28.46
CA THR A 208 -9.66 -5.41 -29.09
C THR A 208 -8.62 -4.86 -28.11
N TYR A 209 -9.01 -4.62 -26.86
CA TYR A 209 -8.11 -4.12 -25.83
C TYR A 209 -6.95 -5.10 -25.54
N VAL A 210 -7.26 -6.38 -25.30
CA VAL A 210 -6.25 -7.40 -25.01
C VAL A 210 -5.32 -7.58 -26.22
N ALA A 211 -5.86 -7.62 -27.44
CA ALA A 211 -5.05 -7.71 -28.66
C ALA A 211 -4.12 -6.51 -28.85
N ALA A 212 -4.58 -5.29 -28.55
CA ALA A 212 -3.75 -4.09 -28.61
C ALA A 212 -2.60 -4.13 -27.60
N LEU A 213 -2.89 -4.52 -26.35
CA LEU A 213 -1.86 -4.67 -25.31
C LEU A 213 -0.85 -5.77 -25.65
N CYS A 214 -1.30 -6.91 -26.18
CA CYS A 214 -0.41 -8.00 -26.60
C CYS A 214 0.46 -7.59 -27.79
N THR A 215 -0.10 -6.88 -28.78
CA THR A 215 0.68 -6.33 -29.91
C THR A 215 1.77 -5.38 -29.42
N ARG A 216 1.43 -4.53 -28.45
CA ARG A 216 2.40 -3.62 -27.84
C ARG A 216 3.48 -4.38 -27.08
N TYR A 217 3.10 -5.37 -26.28
CA TYR A 217 4.04 -6.21 -25.55
C TYR A 217 5.00 -6.91 -26.51
N LYS A 218 4.50 -7.43 -27.64
CA LYS A 218 5.32 -8.02 -28.70
C LYS A 218 6.38 -7.05 -29.24
N ASN A 219 6.03 -5.78 -29.43
CA ASN A 219 6.91 -4.79 -30.02
C ASN A 219 7.89 -4.16 -29.02
N THR A 220 7.53 -4.06 -27.75
CA THR A 220 8.28 -3.27 -26.75
C THR A 220 8.76 -4.08 -25.54
N GLY A 221 8.32 -5.33 -25.39
CA GLY A 221 8.56 -6.16 -24.20
C GLY A 221 7.79 -5.70 -22.95
N GLN A 222 6.96 -4.66 -23.05
CA GLN A 222 6.22 -4.10 -21.93
C GLN A 222 4.77 -3.80 -22.32
N TYR A 223 3.85 -3.92 -21.36
CA TYR A 223 2.45 -3.52 -21.56
C TYR A 223 2.25 -1.99 -21.41
N LEU A 224 3.21 -1.28 -20.79
CA LEU A 224 3.12 0.14 -20.44
C LEU A 224 4.09 1.04 -21.18
N VAL A 225 3.83 2.37 -21.12
CA VAL A 225 4.77 3.45 -21.49
C VAL A 225 5.62 3.75 -20.27
#